data_AF-A0A0N4ZBL6-F1
#
_entry.id   AF-A0A0N4ZBL6-F1
#
_cell.length_a   1.000
_cell.length_b   1.000
_cell.length_c   1.000
_cell.angle_alpha   90.00
_cell.angle_beta   90.00
_cell.angle_gamma   90.00
#
_symmetry.space_group_name_H-M   'P 1'
#
loop_
_entity.id
_entity.type
_entity.pdbx_description
1 polymer ?
#
loop_
_entity_poly.entity_id
_entity_poly.type
_entity_poly.pdbx_seq_one_letter_code
_entity_poly.pdbx_strand_id
1 'polypeptide(L)'
;MTASNNKDITSTSNKIESSSKVKKSIKINKVHFTNMKNFKPKKVAGLSNEEIREMEKLRRMLPPGMNTQDPAELLLNVANYIGKLTSKVVEKVHNGSLPKSVLQPMTNRKVKKSSKGIKRRH
;
A
#
# COMPACT_ATOMS: atom_id res chain seq x y z
N MET A 1 -9.00 -57.97 -0.27
CA MET A 1 -9.95 -57.57 0.79
C MET A 1 -9.49 -56.23 1.34
N THR A 2 -10.37 -55.23 1.29
CA THR A 2 -10.13 -53.81 1.61
C THR A 2 -10.45 -53.52 3.08
N ALA A 3 -9.52 -52.90 3.82
CA ALA A 3 -9.81 -52.35 5.15
C ALA A 3 -9.63 -50.82 5.09
N SER A 4 -10.75 -50.12 5.02
CA SER A 4 -10.87 -48.66 5.06
C SER A 4 -11.10 -48.22 6.50
N ASN A 5 -10.16 -47.50 7.09
CA ASN A 5 -10.31 -46.87 8.41
C ASN A 5 -10.96 -45.48 8.23
N ASN A 6 -12.29 -45.42 8.39
CA ASN A 6 -13.00 -44.16 8.60
C ASN A 6 -12.97 -43.84 10.09
N LYS A 7 -12.33 -42.71 10.44
CA LYS A 7 -12.36 -42.16 11.79
C LYS A 7 -13.46 -41.10 11.83
N ASP A 8 -14.45 -41.35 12.68
CA ASP A 8 -15.63 -40.53 12.91
C ASP A 8 -15.27 -39.09 13.28
N ILE A 9 -15.80 -38.13 12.51
CA ILE A 9 -15.81 -36.72 12.87
C ILE A 9 -17.18 -36.43 13.48
N THR A 10 -17.21 -36.35 14.80
CA THR A 10 -18.38 -35.95 15.58
C THR A 10 -18.82 -34.54 15.20
N SER A 11 -20.08 -34.44 14.77
CA SER A 11 -20.75 -33.19 14.42
C SER A 11 -21.17 -32.45 15.67
N THR A 12 -20.41 -31.43 16.07
CA THR A 12 -20.84 -30.50 17.13
C THR A 12 -21.71 -29.42 16.51
N SER A 13 -23.02 -29.57 16.69
CA SER A 13 -24.05 -28.59 16.33
C SER A 13 -23.91 -27.33 17.18
N ASN A 14 -23.31 -26.28 16.61
CA ASN A 14 -23.42 -24.94 17.15
C ASN A 14 -24.64 -24.25 16.52
N LYS A 15 -25.78 -24.35 17.23
CA LYS A 15 -26.99 -23.56 17.00
C LYS A 15 -26.66 -22.08 17.22
N ILE A 16 -26.21 -21.38 16.17
CA ILE A 16 -26.09 -19.92 16.16
C ILE A 16 -27.41 -19.37 15.59
N GLU A 17 -28.29 -19.02 16.51
CA GLU A 17 -29.57 -18.36 16.27
C GLU A 17 -29.30 -16.92 15.81
N SER A 18 -29.16 -16.74 14.50
CA SER A 18 -28.96 -15.45 13.86
C SER A 18 -30.30 -14.71 13.74
N SER A 19 -30.65 -13.95 14.77
CA SER A 19 -31.75 -12.98 14.71
C SER A 19 -31.38 -11.84 13.74
N SER A 20 -31.79 -11.98 12.49
CA SER A 20 -31.58 -10.98 11.43
C SER A 20 -32.55 -9.81 11.59
N LYS A 21 -32.24 -8.85 12.47
CA LYS A 21 -32.76 -7.48 12.33
C LYS A 21 -32.05 -6.82 11.14
N VAL A 22 -32.64 -6.97 9.96
CA VAL A 22 -32.24 -6.30 8.71
C VAL A 22 -32.29 -4.78 8.94
N LYS A 23 -31.14 -4.16 9.19
CA LYS A 23 -30.98 -2.71 9.12
C LYS A 23 -30.85 -2.33 7.64
N LYS A 24 -31.72 -1.43 7.20
CA LYS A 24 -31.84 -0.90 5.83
C LYS A 24 -30.46 -0.54 5.26
N SER A 25 -30.19 -1.02 4.05
CA SER A 25 -28.99 -0.69 3.28
C SER A 25 -28.95 0.81 2.97
N ILE A 26 -27.96 1.51 3.53
CA ILE A 26 -27.68 2.89 3.16
C ILE A 26 -27.01 2.86 1.79
N LYS A 27 -27.72 3.36 0.79
CA LYS A 27 -27.26 3.51 -0.59
C LYS A 27 -26.08 4.48 -0.60
N ILE A 28 -24.87 3.97 -0.80
CA ILE A 28 -23.65 4.78 -0.89
C ILE A 28 -23.66 5.44 -2.27
N ASN A 29 -24.08 6.70 -2.34
CA ASN A 29 -23.96 7.49 -3.56
C ASN A 29 -22.46 7.63 -3.88
N LYS A 30 -22.06 7.20 -5.07
CA LYS A 30 -20.73 7.48 -5.64
C LYS A 30 -20.56 8.99 -5.72
N VAL A 31 -19.87 9.56 -4.73
CA VAL A 31 -19.50 10.98 -4.73
C VAL A 31 -18.40 11.18 -5.76
N HIS A 32 -18.75 11.90 -6.82
CA HIS A 32 -17.84 12.32 -7.86
C HIS A 32 -16.87 13.35 -7.27
N PHE A 33 -15.58 13.02 -7.22
CA PHE A 33 -14.54 13.95 -6.78
C PHE A 33 -14.46 15.09 -7.78
N THR A 34 -14.86 16.30 -7.36
CA THR A 34 -14.60 17.52 -8.11
C THR A 34 -14.03 18.58 -7.16
N ASN A 35 -12.96 19.23 -7.64
CA ASN A 35 -12.35 20.46 -7.14
C ASN A 35 -11.30 20.35 -6.02
N MET A 36 -10.03 20.16 -6.42
CA MET A 36 -8.83 20.12 -5.55
C MET A 36 -8.18 21.50 -5.29
N LYS A 37 -8.84 22.62 -5.61
CA LYS A 37 -8.17 23.94 -5.57
C LYS A 37 -7.92 24.48 -4.15
N ASN A 38 -8.58 23.93 -3.12
CA ASN A 38 -8.51 24.42 -1.74
C ASN A 38 -8.06 23.34 -0.74
N PHE A 39 -7.02 22.57 -1.07
CA PHE A 39 -6.45 21.51 -0.23
C PHE A 39 -5.78 22.09 1.03
N LYS A 40 -6.53 22.24 2.12
CA LYS A 40 -5.96 22.49 3.45
C LYS A 40 -5.98 21.18 4.25
N PRO A 41 -4.82 20.63 4.64
CA PRO A 41 -4.79 19.44 5.48
C PRO A 41 -5.42 19.78 6.84
N LYS A 42 -6.62 19.26 7.11
CA LYS A 42 -7.19 19.26 8.45
C LYS A 42 -6.24 18.45 9.34
N LYS A 43 -5.87 19.00 10.51
CA LYS A 43 -5.11 18.25 11.52
C LYS A 43 -5.92 17.01 11.88
N VAL A 44 -5.44 15.83 11.50
CA VAL A 44 -6.06 14.57 11.85
C VAL A 44 -5.80 14.38 13.35
N ALA A 45 -6.87 14.44 14.15
CA ALA A 45 -6.75 14.27 15.60
C ALA A 45 -6.24 12.86 15.92
N GLY A 46 -5.21 12.76 16.76
CA GLY A 46 -4.67 11.47 17.24
C GLY A 46 -3.43 10.95 16.51
N LEU A 47 -2.97 11.58 15.43
CA LEU A 47 -1.70 11.23 14.78
C LEU A 47 -0.54 12.10 15.28
N SER A 48 0.61 11.48 15.46
CA SER A 48 1.88 12.15 15.76
C SER A 48 2.36 12.99 14.58
N ASN A 49 3.25 13.95 14.86
CA ASN A 49 3.86 14.79 13.83
C ASN A 49 4.67 13.98 12.81
N GLU A 50 5.24 12.84 13.23
CA GLU A 50 6.00 11.95 12.35
C GLU A 50 5.10 11.19 11.40
N GLU A 51 4.00 10.61 11.92
CA GLU A 51 3.01 9.92 11.10
C GLU A 51 2.40 10.84 10.05
N ILE A 52 2.12 12.10 10.42
CA ILE A 52 1.63 13.12 9.48
C ILE A 52 2.66 13.41 8.38
N ARG A 53 3.96 13.46 8.70
CA ARG A 53 5.03 13.69 7.72
C ARG A 53 5.17 12.52 6.75
N GLU A 54 5.17 11.29 7.25
CA GLU A 54 5.22 10.09 6.41
C GLU A 54 3.97 9.98 5.53
N MET A 55 2.79 10.31 6.04
CA MET A 55 1.57 10.39 5.24
C MET A 55 1.66 11.43 4.11
N GLU A 56 2.19 12.62 4.38
CA GLU A 56 2.38 13.65 3.36
C GLU A 56 3.39 13.21 2.30
N LYS A 57 4.43 12.48 2.70
CA LYS A 57 5.39 11.86 1.77
C LYS A 57 4.71 10.79 0.91
N LEU A 58 3.86 9.94 1.49
CA LEU A 58 3.04 8.97 0.75
C LEU A 58 2.14 9.66 -0.29
N ARG A 59 1.52 10.81 0.06
CA ARG A 59 0.70 11.61 -0.87
C ARG A 59 1.47 12.07 -2.10
N ARG A 60 2.74 12.45 -1.94
CA ARG A 60 3.60 12.89 -3.05
C ARG A 60 4.06 11.76 -3.96
N MET A 61 4.10 10.53 -3.44
CA MET A 61 4.48 9.33 -4.21
C MET A 61 3.29 8.68 -4.93
N LEU A 62 2.07 9.00 -4.52
CA LEU A 62 0.86 8.51 -5.16
C LEU A 62 0.53 9.29 -6.43
N PRO A 63 -0.07 8.64 -7.44
CA PRO A 63 -0.65 9.33 -8.58
C PRO A 63 -1.74 10.35 -8.14
N PRO A 64 -1.91 11.48 -8.86
CA PRO A 64 -2.83 12.55 -8.45
C PRO A 64 -4.27 12.12 -8.19
N GLY A 65 -4.76 11.11 -8.91
CA GLY A 65 -6.13 10.58 -8.76
C GLY A 65 -6.36 9.66 -7.56
N MET A 66 -5.32 9.34 -6.78
CA MET A 66 -5.40 8.46 -5.61
C MET A 66 -5.15 9.20 -4.29
N ASN A 67 -5.00 10.52 -4.35
CA ASN A 67 -4.76 11.36 -3.17
C ASN A 67 -6.09 11.64 -2.45
N THR A 68 -6.19 11.21 -1.20
CA THR A 68 -7.40 11.34 -0.38
C THR A 68 -7.10 12.05 0.95
N GLN A 69 -8.12 12.71 1.49
CA GLN A 69 -8.00 13.45 2.75
C GLN A 69 -8.00 12.51 3.97
N ASP A 70 -8.80 11.45 3.92
CA ASP A 70 -8.90 10.47 4.99
C ASP A 70 -7.62 9.64 5.09
N PRO A 71 -6.98 9.58 6.28
CA PRO A 71 -5.76 8.80 6.45
C PRO A 71 -5.91 7.30 6.17
N ALA A 72 -7.04 6.70 6.56
CA ALA A 72 -7.26 5.28 6.35
C ALA A 72 -7.41 4.95 4.86
N GLU A 73 -8.23 5.72 4.14
CA GLU A 73 -8.38 5.59 2.70
C GLU A 73 -7.08 5.84 1.95
N LEU A 74 -6.28 6.82 2.38
CA LEU A 74 -4.96 7.07 1.78
C LEU A 74 -4.06 5.85 1.91
N LEU A 75 -3.92 5.29 3.10
CA LEU A 75 -3.08 4.12 3.35
C LEU A 75 -3.55 2.90 2.54
N LEU A 76 -4.87 2.71 2.42
CA LEU A 76 -5.44 1.68 1.57
C LEU A 76 -5.07 1.89 0.09
N ASN A 77 -5.18 3.12 -0.41
CA ASN A 77 -4.79 3.47 -1.77
C ASN A 77 -3.29 3.25 -2.03
N VAL A 78 -2.43 3.59 -1.07
CA VAL A 78 -0.99 3.31 -1.10
C VAL A 78 -0.74 1.81 -1.21
N ALA A 79 -1.34 1.00 -0.33
CA ALA A 79 -1.15 -0.45 -0.33
C ALA A 79 -1.58 -1.07 -1.67
N ASN A 80 -2.73 -0.65 -2.20
CA ASN A 80 -3.23 -1.10 -3.49
C ASN A 80 -2.31 -0.70 -4.65
N TYR A 81 -1.77 0.53 -4.62
CA TYR A 81 -0.84 1.00 -5.65
C TYR A 81 0.48 0.22 -5.63
N ILE A 82 1.04 -0.02 -4.43
CA ILE A 82 2.25 -0.85 -4.26
C ILE A 82 2.01 -2.26 -4.80
N GLY A 83 0.88 -2.89 -4.45
CA GLY A 83 0.51 -4.21 -4.95
C GLY A 83 0.44 -4.27 -6.48
N LYS A 84 -0.15 -3.26 -7.13
CA LYS A 84 -0.18 -3.17 -8.60
C LYS A 84 1.21 -3.05 -9.21
N LEU A 85 2.07 -2.23 -8.61
CA LEU A 85 3.44 -2.05 -9.09
C LEU A 85 4.25 -3.35 -8.95
N THR A 86 4.15 -4.03 -7.81
CA THR A 86 4.89 -5.28 -7.59
C THR A 86 4.43 -6.37 -8.54
N SER A 87 3.12 -6.56 -8.72
CA SER A 87 2.59 -7.53 -9.70
C SER A 87 3.09 -7.25 -11.11
N LYS A 88 3.10 -5.98 -11.54
CA LYS A 88 3.59 -5.59 -12.87
C LYS A 88 5.09 -5.85 -13.04
N VAL A 89 5.89 -5.63 -11.99
CA VAL A 89 7.32 -5.94 -12.03
C VAL A 89 7.55 -7.45 -12.12
N VAL A 90 6.84 -8.24 -11.32
CA VAL A 90 6.90 -9.71 -11.35
C VAL A 90 6.52 -10.24 -12.73
N GLU A 91 5.43 -9.76 -13.31
CA GLU A 91 5.01 -10.11 -14.67
C GLU A 91 6.10 -9.78 -15.71
N LYS A 92 6.69 -8.59 -15.64
CA LYS A 92 7.79 -8.20 -16.54
C LYS A 92 9.04 -9.07 -16.38
N VAL A 93 9.33 -9.52 -15.17
CA VAL A 93 10.43 -10.45 -14.90
C VAL A 93 10.14 -11.81 -15.53
N HIS A 94 8.95 -12.37 -15.31
CA HIS A 94 8.53 -13.63 -15.92
C HIS A 94 8.51 -13.57 -17.45
N ASN A 95 8.07 -12.45 -18.02
CA ASN A 95 8.01 -12.25 -19.47
C ASN A 95 9.38 -11.92 -20.08
N GLY A 96 10.46 -11.83 -19.29
CA GLY A 96 11.80 -11.47 -19.77
C GLY A 96 11.92 -10.05 -20.35
N SER A 97 10.93 -9.20 -20.08
CA SER A 97 10.85 -7.83 -20.60
C SER A 97 11.59 -6.81 -19.71
N LEU A 98 12.05 -7.24 -18.53
CA LEU A 98 12.85 -6.38 -17.66
C LEU A 98 14.27 -6.22 -18.24
N PRO A 99 14.75 -4.97 -18.46
CA PRO A 99 16.10 -4.75 -18.98
C PRO A 99 17.17 -5.36 -18.08
N LYS A 100 18.19 -6.00 -18.67
CA LYS A 100 19.32 -6.59 -17.92
C LYS A 100 20.02 -5.59 -16.99
N SER A 101 20.01 -4.31 -17.33
CA SER A 101 20.55 -3.22 -16.49
C SER A 101 19.83 -3.05 -15.15
N VAL A 102 18.54 -3.44 -15.06
CA VAL A 102 17.75 -3.41 -13.82
C VAL A 102 18.00 -4.66 -12.97
N LEU A 103 18.37 -5.77 -13.61
CA LEU A 103 18.71 -7.03 -12.95
C LEU A 103 20.15 -7.06 -12.40
N GLN A 104 20.98 -6.07 -12.75
CA GLN A 104 22.33 -6.00 -12.21
C GLN A 104 22.26 -5.76 -10.70
N PRO A 105 22.95 -6.57 -9.89
CA PRO A 105 23.14 -6.27 -8.47
C PRO A 105 23.60 -4.83 -8.33
N MET A 106 23.07 -4.08 -7.36
CA MET A 106 23.55 -2.73 -7.04
C MET A 106 24.95 -2.79 -6.39
N THR A 107 25.90 -3.48 -7.02
CA THR A 107 27.27 -3.52 -6.58
C THR A 107 27.92 -2.19 -6.98
N ASN A 108 28.18 -1.38 -5.97
CA ASN A 108 29.23 -0.36 -5.97
C ASN A 108 28.99 0.84 -6.88
N ARG A 109 27.96 1.65 -6.61
CA ARG A 109 28.12 3.10 -6.82
C ARG A 109 29.20 3.58 -5.85
N LYS A 110 30.47 3.55 -6.28
CA LYS A 110 31.55 4.27 -5.59
C LYS A 110 31.14 5.73 -5.57
N VAL A 111 30.60 6.19 -4.45
CA VAL A 111 30.37 7.62 -4.19
C VAL A 111 31.76 8.26 -4.30
N LYS A 112 32.04 8.92 -5.42
CA LYS A 112 33.26 9.73 -5.57
C LYS A 112 33.17 10.80 -4.49
N LYS A 113 33.87 10.59 -3.38
CA LYS A 113 34.13 11.64 -2.39
C LYS A 113 34.87 12.74 -3.16
N SER A 114 34.18 13.82 -3.50
CA SER A 114 34.84 15.03 -3.99
C SER A 114 35.55 15.67 -2.79
N SER A 115 36.79 15.26 -2.54
CA SER A 115 37.69 15.99 -1.66
C SER A 115 38.00 17.33 -2.35
N LYS A 116 37.21 18.35 -2.02
CA LYS A 116 37.55 19.75 -2.33
C LYS A 116 38.79 20.08 -1.51
N GLY A 117 39.95 19.98 -2.15
CA GLY A 117 41.23 20.32 -1.53
C GLY A 117 41.21 21.76 -1.03
N ILE A 118 41.31 21.93 0.28
CA ILE A 118 41.54 23.22 0.92
C ILE A 118 43.00 23.57 0.63
N LYS A 119 43.24 24.44 -0.36
CA LYS A 119 44.55 25.09 -0.53
C LYS A 119 44.74 26.06 0.63
N ARG A 120 45.50 25.66 1.65
CA ARG A 120 46.06 26.60 2.62
C ARG A 120 47.15 27.40 1.90
N ARG A 121 46.96 28.71 1.80
CA ARG A 121 47.99 29.66 1.39
C ARG A 121 48.87 29.94 2.62
N HIS A 122 50.18 29.89 2.38
CA HIS A 122 51.24 30.28 3.30
C HIS A 122 51.23 31.79 3.55
#